data_AF-A0A7S0ZND9-F1
#
_entry.id   AF-A0A7S0ZND9-F1
#
_cell.length_a   1.000
_cell.length_b   1.000
_cell.length_c   1.000
_cell.angle_alpha   90.00
_cell.angle_beta   90.00
_cell.angle_gamma   90.00
#
_symmetry.space_group_name_H-M   'P 1'
#
loop_
_entity.id
_entity.type
_entity.pdbx_description
1 polymer ?
#
loop_
_entity_poly.entity_id
_entity_poly.type
_entity_poly.pdbx_seq_one_letter_code
_entity_poly.pdbx_strand_id
1 'polypeptide(L)'
;LNGAGADRVPLETVFGTAIAHEVTNLVLPTEFGDRSAWELTAEHEQISTIRSAFRFKIYCCDSDDTGAFQDAVIAEQKQQWHSLIVDHVLDVLQNPQPEGIDKQDWPIKVWYDGSELETVEVLQTLMSDVMLAVGSMCFVLVYMTFHTRSVFLSLFGLLVICVSIPFSYVFFLALSHSQTVSIASFLSVFLIVGLGADVVFVYTDCWKRSEEMDIT
;
A
#
# COMPACT_ATOMS: atom_id res chain seq x y z
N LEU A 1 -27.34 -14.85 -24.57
CA LEU A 1 -26.43 -13.73 -24.27
C LEU A 1 -25.11 -14.00 -24.96
N ASN A 2 -24.73 -13.13 -25.88
CA ASN A 2 -23.68 -13.31 -26.90
C ASN A 2 -22.32 -12.74 -26.47
N GLY A 3 -22.05 -12.67 -25.16
CA GLY A 3 -20.69 -12.51 -24.60
C GLY A 3 -19.94 -11.23 -24.96
N ALA A 4 -20.59 -10.25 -25.60
CA ALA A 4 -19.92 -9.08 -26.18
C ALA A 4 -19.79 -7.88 -25.23
N GLY A 5 -19.90 -8.06 -23.90
CA GLY A 5 -19.60 -7.03 -22.88
C GLY A 5 -20.46 -5.75 -22.89
N ALA A 6 -21.29 -5.54 -23.90
CA ALA A 6 -22.17 -4.37 -24.03
C ALA A 6 -23.57 -4.59 -23.43
N ASP A 7 -23.96 -5.86 -23.18
CA ASP A 7 -25.24 -6.18 -22.56
C ASP A 7 -25.12 -6.12 -21.05
N ARG A 8 -25.78 -5.11 -20.47
CA ARG A 8 -25.92 -4.94 -19.02
C ARG A 8 -26.66 -6.17 -18.47
N VAL A 9 -26.03 -6.86 -17.54
CA VAL A 9 -26.63 -8.04 -16.89
C VAL A 9 -27.76 -7.56 -16.00
N PRO A 10 -29.02 -7.93 -16.27
CA PRO A 10 -30.13 -7.49 -15.45
C PRO A 10 -30.02 -8.12 -14.06
N LEU A 11 -30.44 -7.35 -13.05
CA LEU A 11 -30.33 -7.69 -11.63
C LEU A 11 -30.85 -9.12 -11.35
N GLU A 12 -31.94 -9.52 -12.01
CA GLU A 12 -32.51 -10.87 -11.99
C GLU A 12 -31.51 -12.01 -12.30
N THR A 13 -30.56 -11.77 -13.20
CA THR A 13 -29.54 -12.76 -13.56
C THR A 13 -28.50 -12.86 -12.44
N VAL A 14 -28.16 -11.73 -11.80
CA VAL A 14 -27.27 -11.70 -10.63
C VAL A 14 -27.92 -12.39 -9.43
N PHE A 15 -29.21 -12.13 -9.19
CA PHE A 15 -30.00 -12.80 -8.15
C PHE A 15 -30.16 -14.29 -8.43
N GLY A 16 -30.48 -14.68 -9.67
CA GLY A 16 -30.55 -16.08 -10.07
C GLY A 16 -29.22 -16.81 -9.89
N THR A 17 -28.10 -16.15 -10.18
CA THR A 17 -26.75 -16.70 -9.98
C THR A 17 -26.40 -16.80 -8.49
N ALA A 18 -26.74 -15.78 -7.68
CA ALA A 18 -26.52 -15.80 -6.24
C ALA A 18 -27.34 -16.89 -5.52
N ILE A 19 -28.57 -17.12 -5.96
CA ILE A 19 -29.42 -18.22 -5.47
C ILE A 19 -28.88 -19.57 -5.93
N ALA A 20 -28.38 -19.68 -7.17
CA ALA A 20 -27.77 -20.90 -7.68
C ALA A 20 -26.46 -21.29 -6.96
N HIS A 21 -25.74 -20.31 -6.41
CA HIS A 21 -24.53 -20.51 -5.61
C HIS A 21 -24.77 -20.51 -4.08
N GLU A 22 -26.01 -20.72 -3.65
CA GLU A 22 -26.38 -20.87 -2.23
C GLU A 22 -25.94 -19.69 -1.34
N VAL A 23 -25.99 -18.45 -1.85
CA VAL A 23 -25.70 -17.27 -1.03
C VAL A 23 -26.82 -17.08 0.00
N THR A 24 -26.56 -17.45 1.24
CA THR A 24 -27.59 -17.67 2.29
C THR A 24 -28.19 -16.40 2.89
N ASN A 25 -27.59 -15.22 2.72
CA ASN A 25 -28.10 -13.97 3.28
C ASN A 25 -27.76 -12.77 2.40
N LEU A 26 -28.72 -12.30 1.60
CA LEU A 26 -28.63 -11.04 0.89
C LEU A 26 -29.35 -9.95 1.69
N VAL A 27 -28.60 -9.06 2.33
CA VAL A 27 -29.16 -7.93 3.09
C VAL A 27 -29.34 -6.76 2.13
N LEU A 28 -30.59 -6.48 1.77
CA LEU A 28 -30.95 -5.30 0.98
C LEU A 28 -31.26 -4.11 1.90
N PRO A 29 -31.03 -2.86 1.47
CA PRO A 29 -31.42 -1.67 2.23
C PRO A 29 -32.91 -1.70 2.60
N THR A 30 -33.32 -1.09 3.72
CA THR A 30 -34.71 -1.18 4.23
C THR A 30 -35.78 -0.65 3.27
N GLU A 31 -35.41 0.18 2.29
CA GLU A 31 -36.31 0.68 1.23
C GLU A 31 -36.55 -0.34 0.08
N PHE A 32 -35.79 -1.44 0.04
CA PHE A 32 -35.92 -2.53 -0.94
C PHE A 32 -36.87 -3.65 -0.49
N GLY A 33 -37.33 -3.65 0.77
CA GLY A 33 -38.11 -4.76 1.34
C GLY A 33 -39.57 -4.86 0.88
N ASP A 34 -40.14 -3.76 0.37
CA ASP A 34 -41.57 -3.66 0.06
C ASP A 34 -41.86 -3.29 -1.41
N ARG A 35 -40.81 -3.00 -2.20
CA ARG A 35 -40.92 -2.69 -3.63
C ARG A 35 -40.36 -3.82 -4.45
N SER A 36 -41.13 -4.21 -5.44
CA SER A 36 -40.73 -5.21 -6.41
C SER A 36 -39.52 -4.72 -7.21
N ALA A 37 -38.58 -5.62 -7.55
CA ALA A 37 -37.34 -5.27 -8.24
C ALA A 37 -37.56 -4.46 -9.54
N TRP A 38 -38.75 -4.56 -10.16
CA TRP A 38 -39.13 -3.85 -11.39
C TRP A 38 -39.56 -2.39 -11.18
N GLU A 39 -40.11 -2.02 -10.02
CA GLU A 39 -40.46 -0.62 -9.69
C GLU A 39 -39.21 0.22 -9.42
N LEU A 40 -38.20 -0.39 -8.78
CA LEU A 40 -36.93 0.25 -8.45
C LEU A 40 -36.07 0.53 -9.69
N THR A 41 -36.12 -0.35 -10.70
CA THR A 41 -35.44 -0.15 -12.00
C THR A 41 -36.13 0.88 -12.90
N ALA A 42 -37.41 1.18 -12.66
CA ALA A 42 -38.18 2.14 -13.46
C ALA A 42 -38.01 3.60 -12.98
N GLU A 43 -37.77 3.82 -11.68
CA GLU A 43 -37.56 5.17 -11.10
C GLU A 43 -36.08 5.58 -11.04
N HIS A 44 -35.14 4.64 -10.88
CA HIS A 44 -33.72 4.96 -10.79
C HIS A 44 -33.03 4.79 -12.14
N GLU A 45 -32.94 5.89 -12.88
CA GLU A 45 -32.07 5.99 -14.05
C GLU A 45 -30.62 5.76 -13.60
N GLN A 46 -30.13 4.54 -13.87
CA GLN A 46 -28.75 4.07 -13.69
C GLN A 46 -28.27 3.89 -12.24
N ILE A 47 -28.44 2.68 -11.71
CA ILE A 47 -27.62 2.19 -10.60
C ILE A 47 -26.17 2.12 -11.09
N SER A 48 -25.35 3.11 -10.71
CA SER A 48 -23.98 3.28 -11.19
C SER A 48 -22.94 2.54 -10.35
N THR A 49 -23.33 1.96 -9.20
CA THR A 49 -22.40 1.29 -8.27
C THR A 49 -23.10 0.15 -7.56
N ILE A 50 -22.43 -1.00 -7.48
CA ILE A 50 -22.84 -2.15 -6.66
C ILE A 50 -21.84 -2.25 -5.50
N ARG A 51 -22.34 -2.39 -4.27
CA ARG A 51 -21.52 -2.61 -3.08
C ARG A 51 -21.85 -3.96 -2.47
N SER A 52 -20.83 -4.80 -2.32
CA SER A 52 -20.90 -6.06 -1.57
C SER A 52 -19.98 -5.97 -0.36
N ALA A 53 -20.43 -6.45 0.79
CA ALA A 53 -19.62 -6.55 2.00
C ALA A 53 -19.62 -7.99 2.49
N PHE A 54 -18.44 -8.54 2.73
CA PHE A 54 -18.26 -9.90 3.24
C PHE A 54 -17.70 -9.82 4.65
N ARG A 55 -18.33 -10.53 5.59
CA ARG A 55 -17.85 -10.61 6.97
C ARG A 55 -17.65 -12.07 7.36
N PHE A 56 -16.39 -12.43 7.56
CA PHE A 56 -16.00 -13.76 8.00
C PHE A 56 -15.85 -13.75 9.52
N LYS A 57 -16.46 -14.75 10.18
CA LYS A 57 -16.28 -15.00 11.62
C LYS A 57 -15.62 -16.35 11.75
N ILE A 58 -14.37 -16.37 12.17
CA ILE A 58 -13.60 -17.58 12.41
C ILE A 58 -13.68 -17.87 13.91
N TYR A 59 -13.94 -19.13 14.25
CA TYR A 59 -13.94 -19.55 15.64
C TYR A 59 -12.50 -19.51 16.16
N CYS A 60 -12.27 -18.75 17.22
CA CYS A 60 -10.95 -18.62 17.84
C CYS A 60 -10.80 -19.63 18.98
N CYS A 61 -11.50 -19.41 20.09
CA CYS A 61 -11.38 -20.19 21.32
C CYS A 61 -12.68 -20.10 22.14
N ASP A 62 -12.78 -20.92 23.19
CA ASP A 62 -13.82 -20.79 24.20
C ASP A 62 -13.39 -19.82 25.32
N SER A 63 -14.37 -19.30 26.06
CA SER A 63 -14.18 -18.47 27.26
C SER A 63 -13.42 -19.19 28.39
N ASP A 64 -13.42 -20.53 28.38
CA ASP A 64 -12.73 -21.36 29.37
C ASP A 64 -11.23 -21.55 29.07
N ASP A 65 -10.76 -21.16 27.89
CA ASP A 65 -9.37 -21.30 27.49
C ASP A 65 -8.45 -20.25 28.16
N THR A 66 -7.19 -20.63 28.40
CA THR A 66 -6.20 -19.69 28.96
C THR A 66 -5.84 -18.59 27.98
N GLY A 67 -5.66 -17.34 28.46
CA GLY A 67 -5.35 -16.19 27.60
C GLY A 67 -4.12 -16.37 26.72
N ALA A 68 -3.08 -17.06 27.20
CA ALA A 68 -1.89 -17.35 26.40
C ALA A 68 -2.17 -18.32 25.23
N PHE A 69 -3.09 -19.27 25.41
CA PHE A 69 -3.54 -20.15 24.33
C PHE A 69 -4.39 -19.37 23.32
N GLN A 70 -5.28 -18.49 23.79
CA GLN A 70 -6.07 -17.61 22.95
C GLN A 70 -5.18 -16.72 22.08
N ASP A 71 -4.19 -16.05 22.68
CA ASP A 71 -3.27 -15.17 21.95
C ASP A 71 -2.48 -15.93 20.87
N ALA A 72 -2.05 -17.16 21.15
CA ALA A 72 -1.34 -18.00 20.19
C ALA A 72 -2.23 -18.40 19.01
N VAL A 73 -3.48 -18.82 19.27
CA VAL A 73 -4.45 -19.18 18.22
C VAL A 73 -4.84 -17.96 17.39
N ILE A 74 -5.06 -16.81 18.01
CA ILE A 74 -5.34 -15.55 17.30
C ILE A 74 -4.17 -15.19 16.38
N ALA A 75 -2.92 -15.32 16.85
CA ALA A 75 -1.75 -15.02 16.05
C ALA A 75 -1.63 -15.94 14.83
N GLU A 76 -1.83 -17.25 15.01
CA GLU A 76 -1.82 -18.21 13.91
C GLU A 76 -2.94 -17.93 12.89
N GLN A 77 -4.17 -17.70 13.37
CA GLN A 77 -5.31 -17.40 12.50
C GLN A 77 -5.11 -16.09 11.74
N LYS A 78 -4.56 -15.07 12.40
CA LYS A 78 -4.25 -13.79 11.75
C LYS A 78 -3.22 -13.99 10.63
N GLN A 79 -2.21 -14.84 10.84
CA GLN A 79 -1.22 -15.16 9.82
C GLN A 79 -1.84 -15.90 8.62
N GLN A 80 -2.68 -16.91 8.87
CA GLN A 80 -3.38 -17.64 7.80
C GLN A 80 -4.35 -16.75 7.03
N TRP A 81 -5.05 -15.86 7.74
CA TRP A 81 -5.91 -14.86 7.11
C TRP A 81 -5.09 -13.91 6.22
N HIS A 82 -3.96 -13.43 6.72
CA HIS A 82 -3.07 -12.56 5.96
C HIS A 82 -2.57 -13.24 4.67
N SER A 83 -2.10 -14.49 4.73
CA SER A 83 -1.63 -15.20 3.52
C SER A 83 -2.75 -15.44 2.52
N LEU A 84 -3.97 -15.78 2.97
CA LEU A 84 -5.13 -15.92 2.08
C LEU A 84 -5.43 -14.61 1.36
N ILE A 85 -5.40 -13.49 2.08
CA ILE A 85 -5.68 -12.17 1.53
C ILE A 85 -4.62 -11.77 0.51
N VAL A 86 -3.33 -11.89 0.85
CA VAL A 86 -2.23 -11.48 -0.02
C VAL A 86 -2.09 -12.38 -1.25
N ASP A 87 -2.15 -13.70 -1.07
CA ASP A 87 -1.79 -14.63 -2.14
C ASP A 87 -2.93 -14.87 -3.15
N HIS A 88 -4.18 -14.79 -2.70
CA HIS A 88 -5.33 -15.15 -3.54
C HIS A 88 -6.28 -13.97 -3.78
N VAL A 89 -6.64 -13.23 -2.73
CA VAL A 89 -7.66 -12.19 -2.84
C VAL A 89 -7.11 -10.94 -3.51
N LEU A 90 -5.89 -10.53 -3.16
CA LEU A 90 -5.31 -9.28 -3.65
C LEU A 90 -5.10 -9.29 -5.17
N ASP A 91 -4.64 -10.40 -5.75
CA ASP A 91 -4.43 -10.48 -7.20
C ASP A 91 -5.75 -10.36 -7.98
N VAL A 92 -6.80 -11.03 -7.51
CA VAL A 92 -8.15 -10.93 -8.09
C VAL A 92 -8.70 -9.50 -7.98
N LEU A 93 -8.39 -8.79 -6.89
CA LEU A 93 -8.83 -7.41 -6.67
C LEU A 93 -8.04 -6.39 -7.50
N GLN A 94 -6.72 -6.58 -7.65
CA GLN A 94 -5.85 -5.69 -8.44
C GLN A 94 -6.01 -5.92 -9.94
N ASN A 95 -6.35 -7.14 -10.35
CA ASN A 95 -6.55 -7.57 -11.72
C ASN A 95 -7.94 -8.20 -11.90
N PRO A 96 -9.03 -7.42 -11.78
CA PRO A 96 -10.39 -7.95 -11.83
C PRO A 96 -10.83 -8.41 -13.23
N GLN A 97 -9.98 -8.21 -14.24
CA GLN A 97 -10.28 -8.55 -15.62
C GLN A 97 -10.23 -10.07 -15.85
N PRO A 98 -11.15 -10.63 -16.65
CA PRO A 98 -11.04 -12.00 -17.12
C PRO A 98 -9.78 -12.17 -17.98
N GLU A 99 -9.18 -13.36 -17.96
CA GLU A 99 -8.07 -13.70 -18.84
C GLU A 99 -8.46 -13.44 -20.31
N GLY A 100 -7.70 -12.56 -21.00
CA GLY A 100 -7.87 -12.26 -22.42
C GLY A 100 -8.56 -10.93 -22.76
N ILE A 101 -8.90 -10.09 -21.77
CA ILE A 101 -9.40 -8.72 -21.99
C ILE A 101 -8.39 -7.72 -21.44
N ASP A 102 -8.04 -6.70 -22.22
CA ASP A 102 -7.13 -5.64 -21.78
C ASP A 102 -7.80 -4.71 -20.75
N LYS A 103 -7.02 -4.21 -19.78
CA LYS A 103 -7.51 -3.33 -18.69
C LYS A 103 -8.26 -2.10 -19.20
N GLN A 104 -7.93 -1.64 -20.40
CA GLN A 104 -8.50 -0.45 -21.01
C GLN A 104 -9.90 -0.70 -21.59
N ASP A 105 -10.21 -1.94 -21.97
CA ASP A 105 -11.51 -2.35 -22.50
C ASP A 105 -12.45 -2.89 -21.42
N TRP A 106 -11.97 -3.03 -20.18
CA TRP A 106 -12.74 -3.52 -19.04
C TRP A 106 -13.73 -2.44 -18.55
N PRO A 107 -15.05 -2.62 -18.70
CA PRO A 107 -16.03 -1.57 -18.44
C PRO A 107 -16.38 -1.40 -16.95
N ILE A 108 -15.79 -2.20 -16.05
CA ILE A 108 -16.16 -2.27 -14.63
C ILE A 108 -15.00 -1.79 -13.77
N LYS A 109 -15.18 -0.69 -13.04
CA LYS A 109 -14.20 -0.26 -12.03
C LYS A 109 -14.50 -0.93 -10.70
N VAL A 110 -13.59 -1.78 -10.23
CA VAL A 110 -13.70 -2.43 -8.92
C VAL A 110 -12.99 -1.57 -7.88
N TRP A 111 -13.68 -1.30 -6.77
CA TRP A 111 -13.12 -0.68 -5.58
C TRP A 111 -13.18 -1.67 -4.43
N TYR A 112 -12.12 -1.74 -3.65
CA TYR A 112 -12.04 -2.61 -2.49
C TYR A 112 -11.52 -1.81 -1.29
N ASP A 113 -11.91 -2.24 -0.11
CA ASP A 113 -11.47 -1.67 1.16
C ASP A 113 -11.44 -2.80 2.19
N GLY A 114 -10.49 -2.74 3.12
CA GLY A 114 -10.29 -3.76 4.14
C GLY A 114 -9.10 -3.44 5.04
N SER A 115 -9.25 -3.73 6.34
CA SER A 115 -8.27 -3.38 7.37
C SER A 115 -6.86 -3.95 7.13
N GLU A 116 -6.77 -5.15 6.56
CA GLU A 116 -5.49 -5.80 6.25
C GLU A 116 -4.98 -5.46 4.84
N LEU A 117 -5.87 -5.06 3.92
CA LEU A 117 -5.52 -4.71 2.53
C LEU A 117 -4.75 -3.38 2.47
N GLU A 118 -5.18 -2.39 3.24
CA GLU A 118 -4.52 -1.08 3.31
C GLU A 118 -3.04 -1.23 3.71
N THR A 119 -2.76 -2.06 4.72
CA THR A 119 -1.39 -2.25 5.22
C THR A 119 -0.49 -2.89 4.15
N VAL A 120 -1.01 -3.85 3.39
CA VAL A 120 -0.26 -4.52 2.32
C VAL A 120 -0.01 -3.56 1.15
N GLU A 121 -1.02 -2.80 0.74
CA GLU A 121 -0.90 -1.82 -0.34
C GLU A 121 0.10 -0.71 0.00
N VAL A 122 0.08 -0.23 1.24
CA VAL A 122 1.06 0.72 1.75
C VAL A 122 2.47 0.13 1.69
N LEU A 123 2.66 -1.12 2.13
CA LEU A 123 3.98 -1.76 2.11
C LEU A 123 4.50 -1.97 0.68
N GLN A 124 3.64 -2.40 -0.24
CA GLN A 124 3.99 -2.59 -1.65
C GLN A 124 4.40 -1.26 -2.31
N THR A 125 3.64 -0.20 -2.06
CA THR A 125 3.94 1.15 -2.55
C THR A 125 5.27 1.64 -1.97
N LEU A 126 5.48 1.44 -0.66
CA LEU A 126 6.70 1.84 0.04
C LEU A 126 7.94 1.14 -0.53
N MET A 127 7.86 -0.14 -0.88
CA MET A 127 8.97 -0.86 -1.52
C MET A 127 9.31 -0.29 -2.91
N SER A 128 8.29 0.06 -3.70
CA SER A 128 8.49 0.73 -4.99
C SER A 128 9.17 2.10 -4.79
N ASP A 129 8.73 2.87 -3.81
CA ASP A 129 9.32 4.17 -3.50
C ASP A 129 10.76 4.06 -3.00
N VAL A 130 11.10 3.03 -2.22
CA VAL A 130 12.49 2.74 -1.80
C VAL A 130 13.37 2.49 -3.03
N MET A 131 12.89 1.74 -4.01
CA MET A 131 13.65 1.48 -5.24
C MET A 131 13.91 2.77 -6.02
N LEU A 132 12.89 3.63 -6.16
CA LEU A 132 13.03 4.95 -6.76
C LEU A 132 13.97 5.85 -5.95
N ALA A 133 13.94 5.76 -4.62
CA ALA A 133 14.83 6.48 -3.71
C ALA A 133 16.30 6.13 -3.94
N VAL A 134 16.61 4.83 -4.04
CA VAL A 134 17.96 4.34 -4.33
C VAL A 134 18.44 4.85 -5.69
N GLY A 135 17.56 4.87 -6.70
CA GLY A 135 17.85 5.45 -8.00
C GLY A 135 18.18 6.94 -7.92
N SER A 136 17.37 7.72 -7.20
CA SER A 136 17.62 9.14 -6.94
C SER A 136 18.94 9.38 -6.20
N MET A 137 19.24 8.54 -5.20
CA MET A 137 20.47 8.64 -4.42
C MET A 137 21.72 8.36 -5.27
N CYS A 138 21.65 7.40 -6.20
CA CYS A 138 22.71 7.20 -7.19
C CYS A 138 22.90 8.43 -8.09
N PHE A 139 21.80 9.06 -8.52
CA PHE A 139 21.89 10.29 -9.32
C PHE A 139 22.55 11.43 -8.54
N VAL A 140 22.21 11.61 -7.27
CA VAL A 140 22.85 12.60 -6.38
C VAL A 140 24.35 12.31 -6.21
N LEU A 141 24.74 11.04 -6.05
CA LEU A 141 26.15 10.65 -5.95
C LEU A 141 26.93 11.03 -7.23
N VAL A 142 26.35 10.75 -8.40
CA VAL A 142 26.95 11.10 -9.68
C VAL A 142 27.11 12.61 -9.81
N TYR A 143 26.06 13.37 -9.49
CA TYR A 143 26.08 14.83 -9.51
C TYR A 143 27.12 15.41 -8.54
N MET A 144 27.18 14.89 -7.30
CA MET A 144 28.19 15.26 -6.32
C MET A 144 29.61 14.99 -6.82
N THR A 145 29.82 13.83 -7.43
CA THR A 145 31.13 13.44 -7.97
C THR A 145 31.60 14.42 -9.04
N PHE A 146 30.70 14.85 -9.94
CA PHE A 146 31.02 15.86 -10.95
C PHE A 146 31.34 17.23 -10.34
N HIS A 147 30.57 17.66 -9.33
CA HIS A 147 30.73 18.98 -8.70
C HIS A 147 32.00 19.06 -7.83
N THR A 148 32.22 18.05 -6.99
CA THR A 148 33.36 17.99 -6.06
C THR A 148 34.67 17.63 -6.76
N ARG A 149 34.63 17.02 -7.96
CA ARG A 149 35.78 16.46 -8.72
C ARG A 149 36.61 15.43 -7.92
N SER A 150 36.05 14.89 -6.83
CA SER A 150 36.66 13.85 -6.00
C SER A 150 35.60 12.81 -5.64
N VAL A 151 35.77 11.59 -6.18
CA VAL A 151 34.85 10.46 -5.96
C VAL A 151 34.84 10.04 -4.50
N PHE A 152 36.00 10.06 -3.84
CA PHE A 152 36.13 9.65 -2.44
C PHE A 152 35.34 10.58 -1.51
N LEU A 153 35.44 11.90 -1.71
CA LEU A 153 34.77 12.86 -0.84
C LEU A 153 33.24 12.79 -1.00
N SER A 154 32.76 12.59 -2.22
CA SER A 154 31.33 12.37 -2.49
C SER A 154 30.84 11.06 -1.88
N LEU A 155 31.58 9.96 -2.02
CA LEU A 155 31.19 8.64 -1.49
C LEU A 155 31.14 8.64 0.04
N PHE A 156 32.17 9.17 0.71
CA PHE A 156 32.20 9.25 2.17
C PHE A 156 31.18 10.24 2.72
N GLY A 157 30.96 11.38 2.05
CA GLY A 157 29.90 12.32 2.42
C GLY A 157 28.53 11.67 2.37
N LEU A 158 28.22 10.95 1.29
CA LEU A 158 26.96 10.23 1.14
C LEU A 158 26.83 9.08 2.16
N LEU A 159 27.90 8.33 2.41
CA LEU A 159 27.92 7.24 3.38
C LEU A 159 27.62 7.76 4.80
N VAL A 160 28.20 8.90 5.20
CA VAL A 160 27.91 9.52 6.50
C VAL A 160 26.44 9.90 6.61
N ILE A 161 25.84 10.45 5.56
CA ILE A 161 24.41 10.75 5.52
C ILE A 161 23.58 9.46 5.63
N CYS A 162 23.92 8.41 4.88
CA CYS A 162 23.26 7.10 4.98
C CYS A 162 23.33 6.51 6.38
N VAL A 163 24.49 6.55 7.04
CA VAL A 163 24.71 5.98 8.37
C VAL A 163 24.00 6.78 9.46
N SER A 164 23.72 8.07 9.23
CA SER A 164 22.94 8.89 10.17
C SER A 164 21.52 8.38 10.39
N ILE A 165 20.91 7.75 9.38
CA ILE A 165 19.54 7.22 9.43
C ILE A 165 19.41 6.02 10.37
N PRO A 166 20.16 4.90 10.21
CA PRO A 166 20.08 3.77 11.14
C PRO A 166 20.57 4.17 12.54
N PHE A 167 21.54 5.09 12.63
CA PHE A 167 21.96 5.62 13.92
C PHE A 167 20.81 6.35 14.63
N SER A 168 20.08 7.21 13.93
CA SER A 168 18.88 7.88 14.46
C SER A 168 17.80 6.88 14.87
N TYR A 169 17.59 5.81 14.08
CA TYR A 169 16.62 4.76 14.39
C TYR A 169 16.98 3.98 15.68
N VAL A 170 18.26 3.61 15.85
CA VAL A 170 18.73 2.95 17.09
C VAL A 170 18.54 3.86 18.30
N PHE A 171 18.83 5.16 18.17
CA PHE A 171 18.58 6.13 19.23
C PHE A 171 17.08 6.26 19.54
N PHE A 172 16.23 6.26 18.52
CA PHE A 172 14.79 6.31 18.70
C PHE A 172 14.26 5.08 19.44
N LEU A 173 14.72 3.88 19.09
CA LEU A 173 14.40 2.63 19.80
C LEU A 173 14.90 2.62 21.25
N ALA A 174 16.09 3.19 21.50
CA ALA A 174 16.65 3.25 22.85
C ALA A 174 15.85 4.21 23.76
N LEU A 175 15.30 5.29 23.20
CA LEU A 175 14.54 6.31 23.93
C LEU A 175 13.04 5.99 24.00
N SER A 176 12.50 5.39 22.95
CA SER A 176 11.08 5.09 22.80
C SER A 176 10.87 3.58 22.88
N HIS A 177 10.19 3.11 23.92
CA HIS A 177 9.85 1.69 24.09
C HIS A 177 8.78 1.19 23.07
N SER A 178 8.39 2.04 22.11
CA SER A 178 7.45 1.70 21.04
C SER A 178 8.19 1.48 19.71
N GLN A 179 7.85 0.40 19.01
CA GLN A 179 8.47 0.01 17.74
C GLN A 179 7.66 0.43 16.50
N THR A 180 6.74 1.38 16.61
CA THR A 180 5.87 1.75 15.49
C THR A 180 6.58 2.73 14.55
N VAL A 181 7.03 2.24 13.40
CA VAL A 181 7.48 3.06 12.28
C VAL A 181 6.29 3.50 11.44
N SER A 182 6.22 4.78 11.10
CA SER A 182 5.11 5.37 10.34
C SER A 182 5.56 5.78 8.94
N ILE A 183 4.62 6.02 8.03
CA ILE A 183 4.89 6.60 6.71
C ILE A 183 5.66 7.93 6.82
N ALA A 184 5.42 8.72 7.87
CA ALA A 184 6.15 9.96 8.10
C ALA A 184 7.66 9.73 8.35
N SER A 185 8.02 8.61 8.96
CA SER A 185 9.42 8.20 9.16
C SER A 185 10.12 7.86 7.83
N PHE A 186 9.37 7.45 6.81
CA PHE A 186 9.91 7.22 5.48
C PHE A 186 10.13 8.53 4.72
N LEU A 187 9.18 9.47 4.81
CA LEU A 187 9.34 10.81 4.23
C LEU A 187 10.55 11.57 4.80
N SER A 188 10.83 11.41 6.09
CA SER A 188 11.99 12.06 6.72
C SER A 188 13.32 11.54 6.17
N VAL A 189 13.40 10.28 5.74
CA VAL A 189 14.61 9.73 5.11
C VAL A 189 14.98 10.50 3.85
N PHE A 190 14.00 10.81 2.98
CA PHE A 190 14.23 11.62 1.79
C PHE A 190 14.70 13.04 2.12
N LEU A 191 14.10 13.65 3.14
CA LEU A 191 14.49 15.00 3.59
C LEU A 191 15.93 15.02 4.12
N ILE A 192 16.32 14.03 4.93
CA ILE A 192 17.67 13.92 5.48
C ILE A 192 18.70 13.74 4.36
N VAL A 193 18.40 12.91 3.35
CA VAL A 193 19.30 12.72 2.21
C VAL A 193 19.47 14.01 1.40
N GLY A 194 18.38 14.71 1.10
CA GLY A 194 18.42 15.96 0.34
C GLY A 194 19.17 17.08 1.06
N LEU A 195 18.81 17.34 2.33
CA LEU A 195 19.45 18.36 3.14
C LEU A 195 20.91 18.00 3.47
N GLY A 196 21.18 16.72 3.71
CA GLY A 196 22.54 16.23 3.96
C GLY A 196 23.47 16.48 2.77
N ALA A 197 23.00 16.22 1.55
CA ALA A 197 23.79 16.45 0.35
C ALA A 197 24.10 17.95 0.15
N ASP A 198 23.14 18.83 0.44
CA ASP A 198 23.33 20.30 0.36
C ASP A 198 24.44 20.80 1.29
N VAL A 199 24.47 20.30 2.54
CA VAL A 199 25.52 20.67 3.52
C VAL A 199 26.90 20.26 3.02
N VAL A 200 27.04 19.10 2.38
CA VAL A 200 28.34 18.66 1.84
C VAL A 200 28.80 19.55 0.68
N PHE A 201 27.89 20.07 -0.13
CA PHE A 201 28.24 21.05 -1.17
C PHE A 201 28.78 22.33 -0.57
N VAL A 202 28.05 22.93 0.37
CA VAL A 202 28.48 24.14 1.07
C VAL A 202 29.82 23.94 1.76
N TYR A 203 30.02 22.81 2.42
CA TYR A 203 31.30 22.48 3.08
C TYR A 203 32.46 22.41 2.08
N THR A 204 32.25 21.73 0.94
CA THR A 204 33.26 21.58 -0.12
C THR A 204 33.63 22.94 -0.73
N ASP A 205 32.65 23.81 -0.95
CA ASP A 205 32.87 25.15 -1.52
C ASP A 205 33.62 26.06 -0.56
N CYS A 206 33.27 26.03 0.73
CA CYS A 206 34.00 26.75 1.76
C CYS A 206 35.46 26.29 1.85
N TRP A 207 35.71 24.98 1.79
CA TRP A 207 37.06 24.43 1.82
C TRP A 207 37.93 24.95 0.67
N LYS A 208 37.41 24.91 -0.56
CA LYS A 208 38.12 25.43 -1.74
C LYS A 208 38.40 26.93 -1.64
N ARG A 209 37.45 27.72 -1.12
CA ARG A 209 37.64 29.17 -0.90
C ARG A 209 38.66 29.49 0.17
N SER A 210 38.77 28.67 1.22
CA SER A 210 39.79 28.85 2.26
C SER A 210 41.19 28.64 1.70
N GLU A 211 41.38 27.64 0.83
CA GLU A 211 42.67 27.40 0.17
C GLU A 211 43.11 28.58 -0.71
N GLU A 212 42.18 29.21 -1.44
CA GLU A 212 42.48 30.37 -2.29
C GLU A 212 42.90 31.62 -1.48
N MET A 213 42.37 31.80 -0.27
CA MET A 213 42.70 32.94 0.59
C MET A 213 44.08 32.84 1.25
N ASP A 214 44.60 31.64 1.52
CA ASP A 214 45.93 31.46 2.12
C ASP A 214 47.08 31.77 1.13
N ILE A 215 46.78 31.94 -0.16
CA ILE A 215 47.76 32.17 -1.24
C ILE A 215 47.90 33.68 -1.58
N THR A 216 47.03 34.55 -1.05
CA THR A 216 47.08 36.02 -1.21
C THR A 216 47.62 36.74 0.02
#